data_AF-K1GZA2-F1
#
_entry.id   AF-K1GZA2-F1
#
_cell.length_a   1.000
_cell.length_b   1.000
_cell.length_c   1.000
_cell.angle_alpha   90.00
_cell.angle_beta   90.00
_cell.angle_gamma   90.00
#
_symmetry.space_group_name_H-M   'P 1'
#
loop_
_entity.id
_entity.type
_entity.pdbx_description
1 polymer ?
#
loop_
_entity_poly.entity_id
_entity_poly.type
_entity_poly.pdbx_seq_one_letter_code
_entity_poly.pdbx_strand_id
1 'polypeptide(L)'
;MNNVKEYFLNNQKMIELYEKLYEKEINISDIKNKLFTGYFDRWDVKDFSLFRIFLNGCMLLINKDLMKDKGFLHLADYYEKKVFNNKKDNRYTNYDYYISRIEKDFPNFKPINTFYKDKLNFQLSSEKKLNAIRNSFAHMQYGNFLFDRSGAILFFDIYNCEKERGKNTAEGIVFEPIFNELVENLFSNNPNKGISYNQSFFFNYLFKEEREVKDIVFYKIKYKKLNKIEMVRKASKELAEILNSRDILKIINYLKENKEKGIFDIEYKTIDELGFNFRNFEYFLKDKIIFFEEKWYLLKAFLDFNSELSNFIVHMRQLNENIMEYLINKKNAPLTEQKQIQIEKAINELDEDEKKSYNIFKIMFLYLKSFNICNIIENGIFNDTIRLDKIDIKGIKIKTRIDFLKFLLKEKGRKIKLSNKLKYLKKIYVLERFRNALVHGDNKRYIKINLNNKGEIIFTFLDEYEDKNNYSLGIIEIEAKNLNEFISQEAFFE
;
A
#
# COMPACT_ATOMS: atom_id res chain seq x y z
N MET A 1 25.22 -3.07 9.68
CA MET A 1 23.88 -2.54 9.39
C MET A 1 23.99 -1.68 8.15
N ASN A 2 23.25 -2.00 7.08
CA ASN A 2 23.11 -1.08 5.96
C ASN A 2 22.70 0.31 6.48
N ASN A 3 23.21 1.35 5.85
CA ASN A 3 22.93 2.73 6.25
C ASN A 3 21.43 3.01 6.07
N VAL A 4 20.66 2.93 7.16
CA VAL A 4 19.19 3.11 7.17
C VAL A 4 18.80 4.44 6.52
N LYS A 5 19.68 5.45 6.61
CA LYS A 5 19.54 6.74 5.93
C LYS A 5 19.54 6.61 4.40
N GLU A 6 20.41 5.79 3.82
CA GLU A 6 20.44 5.56 2.37
C GLU A 6 19.13 4.96 1.86
N TYR A 7 18.52 4.05 2.63
CA TYR A 7 17.22 3.47 2.29
C TYR A 7 16.10 4.52 2.24
N PHE A 8 16.02 5.41 3.23
CA PHE A 8 15.01 6.46 3.25
C PHE A 8 15.19 7.50 2.16
N LEU A 9 16.45 7.89 1.89
CA LEU A 9 16.79 8.79 0.79
C LEU A 9 16.51 8.15 -0.57
N ASN A 10 16.75 6.84 -0.71
CA ASN A 10 16.37 6.09 -1.91
C ASN A 10 14.85 6.17 -2.14
N ASN A 11 14.05 5.84 -1.12
CA ASN A 11 12.59 5.86 -1.23
C ASN A 11 12.08 7.26 -1.62
N GLN A 12 12.65 8.31 -1.02
CA GLN A 12 12.29 9.69 -1.39
C GLN A 12 12.57 9.96 -2.87
N LYS A 13 13.79 9.68 -3.35
CA LYS A 13 14.19 9.89 -4.75
C LYS A 13 13.31 9.11 -5.73
N MET A 14 12.95 7.87 -5.37
CA MET A 14 12.10 7.03 -6.19
C MET A 14 10.66 7.55 -6.24
N ILE A 15 10.10 8.02 -5.12
CA ILE A 15 8.78 8.68 -5.10
C ILE A 15 8.80 9.92 -5.99
N GLU A 16 9.82 10.76 -5.87
CA GLU A 16 9.99 11.97 -6.70
C GLU A 16 10.14 11.65 -8.19
N LEU A 17 10.84 10.55 -8.53
CA LEU A 17 10.93 10.05 -9.90
C LEU A 17 9.54 9.74 -10.47
N TYR A 18 8.73 8.95 -9.76
CA TYR A 18 7.39 8.55 -10.24
C TYR A 18 6.41 9.72 -10.26
N GLU A 19 6.45 10.60 -9.26
CA GLU A 19 5.63 11.81 -9.23
C GLU A 19 5.97 12.72 -10.42
N LYS A 20 7.25 12.84 -10.78
CA LYS A 20 7.69 13.59 -11.97
C LYS A 20 7.26 12.94 -13.28
N LEU A 21 7.25 11.61 -13.37
CA LEU A 21 6.71 10.91 -14.55
C LEU A 21 5.23 11.23 -14.75
N TYR A 22 4.47 11.45 -13.67
CA TYR A 22 3.04 11.76 -13.68
C TYR A 22 2.70 13.22 -13.36
N GLU A 23 3.64 14.14 -13.53
CA GLU A 23 3.44 15.55 -13.14
C GLU A 23 2.31 16.19 -13.95
N LYS A 24 2.30 15.98 -15.28
CA LYS A 24 1.35 16.58 -16.22
C LYS A 24 0.12 15.72 -16.49
N GLU A 25 0.31 14.42 -16.64
CA GLU A 25 -0.72 13.41 -16.87
C GLU A 25 -0.13 12.01 -16.63
N ILE A 26 -0.98 10.99 -16.54
CA ILE A 26 -0.56 9.59 -16.65
C ILE A 26 -0.52 9.25 -18.15
N ASN A 27 0.68 9.07 -18.68
CA ASN A 27 0.91 8.77 -20.10
C ASN A 27 1.90 7.59 -20.22
N ILE A 28 1.34 6.40 -20.43
CA ILE A 28 2.08 5.15 -20.50
C ILE A 28 2.87 5.06 -21.80
N SER A 29 2.37 5.67 -22.88
CA SER A 29 3.12 5.78 -24.14
C SER A 29 4.42 6.59 -23.98
N ASP A 30 4.38 7.71 -23.27
CA ASP A 30 5.58 8.49 -22.92
C ASP A 30 6.53 7.69 -22.01
N ILE A 31 6.01 6.95 -21.03
CA ILE A 31 6.82 6.08 -20.17
C ILE A 31 7.56 5.01 -20.98
N LYS A 32 6.86 4.33 -21.90
CA LYS A 32 7.50 3.34 -22.80
C LYS A 32 8.59 4.00 -23.65
N ASN A 33 8.30 5.16 -24.24
CA ASN A 33 9.30 5.90 -25.02
C ASN A 33 10.51 6.26 -24.16
N LYS A 34 10.32 6.76 -22.94
CA LYS A 34 11.40 7.02 -21.97
C LYS A 34 12.20 5.75 -21.64
N LEU A 35 11.53 4.61 -21.48
CA LEU A 35 12.18 3.33 -21.22
C LEU A 35 13.14 2.95 -22.36
N PHE A 36 12.67 2.95 -23.59
CA PHE A 36 13.47 2.50 -24.73
C PHE A 36 14.45 3.54 -25.27
N THR A 37 14.30 4.82 -24.90
CA THR A 37 15.30 5.87 -25.16
C THR A 37 16.39 5.96 -24.09
N GLY A 38 16.35 5.09 -23.07
CA GLY A 38 17.40 5.03 -22.03
C GLY A 38 17.26 6.07 -20.92
N TYR A 39 16.09 6.72 -20.76
CA TYR A 39 15.86 7.71 -19.70
C TYR A 39 16.17 7.16 -18.29
N PHE A 40 15.91 5.87 -18.06
CA PHE A 40 16.12 5.19 -16.78
C PHE A 40 17.54 4.65 -16.60
N ASP A 41 18.42 4.70 -17.61
CA ASP A 41 19.78 4.14 -17.54
C ASP A 41 20.66 4.80 -16.49
N ARG A 42 20.29 6.02 -16.06
CA ARG A 42 20.98 6.76 -15.00
C ARG A 42 20.73 6.23 -13.58
N TRP A 43 19.82 5.28 -13.42
CA TRP A 43 19.41 4.72 -12.12
C TRP A 43 19.98 3.31 -11.95
N ASP A 44 20.31 2.94 -10.71
CA ASP A 44 20.78 1.59 -10.40
C ASP A 44 19.58 0.66 -10.15
N VAL A 45 19.66 -0.59 -10.60
CA VAL A 45 18.72 -1.67 -10.24
C VAL A 45 18.57 -1.78 -8.72
N LYS A 46 19.63 -1.48 -7.96
CA LYS A 46 19.62 -1.41 -6.50
C LYS A 46 18.55 -0.43 -5.97
N ASP A 47 18.40 0.73 -6.60
CA ASP A 47 17.47 1.78 -6.18
C ASP A 47 16.01 1.30 -6.33
N PHE A 48 15.69 0.71 -7.49
CA PHE A 48 14.37 0.09 -7.75
C PHE A 48 14.11 -1.11 -6.84
N SER A 49 15.14 -1.90 -6.52
CA SER A 49 15.01 -3.07 -5.66
C SER A 49 14.69 -2.69 -4.22
N LEU A 50 15.37 -1.68 -3.69
CA LEU A 50 15.05 -1.12 -2.36
C LEU A 50 13.65 -0.51 -2.35
N PHE A 51 13.25 0.21 -3.40
CA PHE A 51 11.92 0.80 -3.47
C PHE A 51 10.81 -0.25 -3.56
N ARG A 52 11.07 -1.39 -4.23
CA ARG A 52 10.14 -2.54 -4.25
C ARG A 52 9.87 -3.07 -2.84
N ILE A 53 10.89 -3.17 -1.97
CA ILE A 53 10.72 -3.51 -0.55
C ILE A 53 9.82 -2.51 0.15
N PHE A 54 10.04 -1.21 -0.09
CA PHE A 54 9.22 -0.15 0.49
C PHE A 54 7.74 -0.27 0.07
N LEU A 55 7.47 -0.49 -1.23
CA LEU A 55 6.11 -0.67 -1.74
C LEU A 55 5.44 -1.94 -1.16
N ASN A 56 6.18 -3.04 -1.04
CA ASN A 56 5.68 -4.27 -0.39
C ASN A 56 5.31 -4.02 1.07
N GLY A 57 6.13 -3.26 1.79
CA GLY A 57 5.83 -2.82 3.15
C GLY A 57 4.53 -2.00 3.19
N CYS A 58 4.39 -0.99 2.32
CA CYS A 58 3.18 -0.17 2.24
C CYS A 58 1.92 -1.03 2.04
N MET A 59 1.97 -2.00 1.12
CA MET A 59 0.84 -2.92 0.85
C MET A 59 0.40 -3.69 2.09
N LEU A 60 1.35 -4.26 2.84
CA LEU A 60 1.05 -5.02 4.07
C LEU A 60 0.48 -4.13 5.19
N LEU A 61 0.94 -2.88 5.28
CA LEU A 61 0.51 -1.98 6.35
C LEU A 61 -0.92 -1.47 6.12
N ILE A 62 -1.24 -1.06 4.90
CA ILE A 62 -2.57 -0.53 4.51
C ILE A 62 -3.64 -1.62 4.53
N ASN A 63 -3.29 -2.86 4.20
CA ASN A 63 -4.22 -3.97 4.09
C ASN A 63 -4.28 -4.85 5.36
N LYS A 64 -3.97 -4.31 6.55
CA LYS A 64 -3.93 -5.12 7.79
C LYS A 64 -5.23 -5.86 8.08
N ASP A 65 -6.38 -5.21 7.90
CA ASP A 65 -7.66 -5.86 8.21
C ASP A 65 -8.02 -6.93 7.18
N LEU A 66 -7.66 -6.72 5.93
CA LEU A 66 -7.75 -7.74 4.88
C LEU A 66 -6.89 -8.96 5.25
N MET A 67 -5.69 -8.75 5.80
CA MET A 67 -4.83 -9.86 6.25
C MET A 67 -5.44 -10.72 7.37
N LYS A 68 -6.43 -10.21 8.12
CA LYS A 68 -7.14 -10.97 9.16
C LYS A 68 -8.34 -11.74 8.61
N ASP A 69 -8.75 -11.47 7.36
CA ASP A 69 -9.86 -12.16 6.72
C ASP A 69 -9.50 -13.63 6.50
N LYS A 70 -10.36 -14.54 6.95
CA LYS A 70 -10.12 -16.00 6.83
C LYS A 70 -9.86 -16.43 5.39
N GLY A 71 -10.49 -15.76 4.44
CA GLY A 71 -10.33 -16.01 3.03
C GLY A 71 -8.98 -15.58 2.48
N PHE A 72 -8.51 -14.42 2.90
CA PHE A 72 -7.15 -13.95 2.60
C PHE A 72 -6.10 -14.93 3.13
N LEU A 73 -6.26 -15.42 4.36
CA LEU A 73 -5.34 -16.38 4.97
C LEU A 73 -5.28 -17.70 4.20
N HIS A 74 -6.44 -18.21 3.75
CA HIS A 74 -6.48 -19.38 2.89
C HIS A 74 -5.77 -19.15 1.55
N LEU A 75 -5.87 -17.94 0.99
CA LEU A 75 -5.18 -17.57 -0.24
C LEU A 75 -3.65 -17.56 -0.06
N ALA A 76 -3.15 -16.96 1.01
CA ALA A 76 -1.73 -16.99 1.34
C ALA A 76 -1.22 -18.43 1.48
N ASP A 77 -1.97 -19.28 2.18
CA ASP A 77 -1.70 -20.71 2.33
C ASP A 77 -1.69 -21.46 1.00
N TYR A 78 -2.63 -21.13 0.10
CA TYR A 78 -2.69 -21.71 -1.24
C TYR A 78 -1.45 -21.34 -2.07
N TYR A 79 -1.06 -20.06 -2.12
CA TYR A 79 0.12 -19.64 -2.87
C TYR A 79 1.39 -20.31 -2.34
N GLU A 80 1.58 -20.33 -1.02
CA GLU A 80 2.74 -20.99 -0.43
C GLU A 80 2.77 -22.50 -0.73
N LYS A 81 1.66 -23.21 -0.55
CA LYS A 81 1.64 -24.69 -0.67
C LYS A 81 1.52 -25.20 -2.10
N LYS A 82 0.81 -24.49 -2.98
CA LYS A 82 0.44 -24.97 -4.33
C LYS A 82 1.22 -24.31 -5.44
N VAL A 83 1.69 -23.08 -5.25
CA VAL A 83 2.46 -22.35 -6.26
C VAL A 83 3.94 -22.42 -5.91
N PHE A 84 4.31 -21.93 -4.73
CA PHE A 84 5.72 -21.84 -4.32
C PHE A 84 6.37 -23.18 -4.02
N ASN A 85 5.59 -24.24 -3.78
CA ASN A 85 6.12 -25.58 -3.51
C ASN A 85 5.97 -26.54 -4.69
N ASN A 86 5.54 -26.04 -5.85
CA ASN A 86 5.26 -26.87 -7.01
C ASN A 86 6.06 -26.41 -8.23
N LYS A 87 7.19 -27.07 -8.50
CA LYS A 87 8.02 -26.82 -9.69
C LYS A 87 7.30 -27.01 -11.03
N LYS A 88 6.13 -27.68 -11.03
CA LYS A 88 5.31 -27.88 -12.23
C LYS A 88 4.29 -26.76 -12.45
N ASP A 89 4.14 -25.83 -11.51
CA ASP A 89 3.28 -24.66 -11.70
C ASP A 89 4.00 -23.67 -12.63
N ASN A 90 3.32 -23.23 -13.69
CA ASN A 90 3.92 -22.31 -14.67
C ASN A 90 4.28 -20.94 -14.07
N ARG A 91 3.78 -20.59 -12.87
CA ARG A 91 4.20 -19.39 -12.14
C ARG A 91 5.52 -19.61 -11.40
N TYR A 92 5.87 -20.85 -11.07
CA TYR A 92 7.11 -21.20 -10.38
C TYR A 92 8.36 -20.88 -11.20
N THR A 93 8.25 -20.93 -12.53
CA THR A 93 9.36 -20.61 -13.44
C THR A 93 9.83 -19.16 -13.32
N ASN A 94 8.97 -18.24 -12.84
CA ASN A 94 9.30 -16.83 -12.69
C ASN A 94 10.37 -16.57 -11.61
N TYR A 95 10.54 -17.48 -10.64
CA TYR A 95 11.52 -17.33 -9.56
C TYR A 95 12.45 -18.54 -9.38
N ASP A 96 12.33 -19.60 -10.19
CA ASP A 96 13.22 -20.76 -10.16
C ASP A 96 14.70 -20.37 -10.35
N TYR A 97 14.98 -19.38 -11.19
CA TYR A 97 16.32 -18.83 -11.35
C TYR A 97 16.87 -18.26 -10.03
N TYR A 98 16.08 -17.44 -9.33
CA TYR A 98 16.47 -16.84 -8.07
C TYR A 98 16.61 -17.90 -6.96
N ILE A 99 15.67 -18.83 -6.85
CA ILE A 99 15.73 -19.94 -5.89
C ILE A 99 16.99 -20.77 -6.13
N SER A 100 17.21 -21.23 -7.36
CA SER A 100 18.35 -22.08 -7.71
C SER A 100 19.67 -21.41 -7.41
N ARG A 101 19.76 -20.09 -7.65
CA ARG A 101 20.93 -19.29 -7.30
C ARG A 101 21.13 -19.18 -5.80
N ILE A 102 20.09 -18.84 -5.04
CA ILE A 102 20.18 -18.72 -3.57
C ILE A 102 20.54 -20.08 -2.96
N GLU A 103 19.93 -21.18 -3.40
CA GLU A 103 20.27 -22.52 -2.91
C GLU A 103 21.71 -22.95 -3.25
N LYS A 104 22.26 -22.49 -4.38
CA LYS A 104 23.66 -22.71 -4.76
C LYS A 104 24.62 -21.91 -3.88
N ASP A 105 24.36 -20.62 -3.71
CA ASP A 105 25.23 -19.70 -2.98
C ASP A 105 25.09 -19.88 -1.46
N PHE A 106 23.93 -20.36 -1.00
CA PHE A 106 23.59 -20.61 0.41
C PHE A 106 22.93 -21.99 0.60
N PRO A 107 23.71 -23.08 0.55
CA PRO A 107 23.17 -24.45 0.66
C PRO A 107 22.33 -24.70 1.92
N ASN A 108 22.60 -23.99 3.03
CA ASN A 108 21.86 -24.08 4.29
C ASN A 108 20.40 -23.58 4.20
N PHE A 109 20.05 -22.88 3.13
CA PHE A 109 18.66 -22.47 2.88
C PHE A 109 17.83 -23.54 2.19
N LYS A 110 18.47 -24.53 1.55
CA LYS A 110 17.77 -25.58 0.81
C LYS A 110 16.93 -26.49 1.73
N PRO A 111 15.70 -26.87 1.33
CA PRO A 111 14.95 -26.34 0.17
C PRO A 111 14.31 -24.98 0.46
N ILE A 112 14.34 -24.07 -0.51
CA ILE A 112 13.56 -22.82 -0.47
C ILE A 112 12.18 -23.11 -1.03
N ASN A 113 11.23 -23.28 -0.13
CA ASN A 113 9.84 -23.67 -0.40
C ASN A 113 8.86 -22.81 0.43
N THR A 114 9.25 -21.56 0.67
CA THR A 114 8.53 -20.60 1.47
C THR A 114 9.02 -19.20 1.13
N PHE A 115 8.19 -18.18 1.38
CA PHE A 115 8.61 -16.78 1.29
C PHE A 115 9.36 -16.31 2.54
N TYR A 116 9.31 -17.06 3.65
CA TYR A 116 9.96 -16.69 4.92
C TYR A 116 10.44 -17.90 5.71
N LYS A 117 11.73 -17.87 6.08
CA LYS A 117 12.36 -18.85 6.95
C LYS A 117 12.63 -18.23 8.32
N ASP A 118 11.88 -18.67 9.32
CA ASP A 118 12.07 -18.28 10.71
C ASP A 118 13.27 -19.04 11.32
N LYS A 119 14.07 -18.34 12.12
CA LYS A 119 15.22 -18.90 12.85
C LYS A 119 14.84 -19.45 14.23
N LEU A 120 13.74 -19.00 14.81
CA LEU A 120 13.26 -19.37 16.15
C LEU A 120 12.26 -20.54 16.10
N ASN A 121 11.42 -20.61 15.05
CA ASN A 121 10.41 -21.64 14.86
C ASN A 121 10.17 -21.98 13.38
N PHE A 122 10.68 -23.14 12.95
CA PHE A 122 10.60 -23.58 11.54
C PHE A 122 9.19 -23.97 11.05
N GLN A 123 8.16 -24.04 11.91
CA GLN A 123 6.80 -24.44 11.55
C GLN A 123 5.75 -23.35 11.81
N LEU A 124 5.88 -22.22 11.12
CA LEU A 124 4.86 -21.17 11.13
C LEU A 124 3.84 -21.37 10.01
N SER A 125 2.57 -21.05 10.29
CA SER A 125 1.54 -20.88 9.25
C SER A 125 1.81 -19.63 8.41
N SER A 126 1.34 -19.58 7.16
CA SER A 126 1.52 -18.40 6.29
C SER A 126 1.04 -17.11 6.95
N GLU A 127 -0.06 -17.19 7.70
CA GLU A 127 -0.57 -16.10 8.54
C GLU A 127 0.50 -15.55 9.49
N LYS A 128 1.13 -16.42 10.29
CA LYS A 128 2.14 -16.02 11.27
C LYS A 128 3.37 -15.45 10.60
N LYS A 129 3.78 -16.00 9.44
CA LYS A 129 4.90 -15.48 8.64
C LYS A 129 4.60 -14.07 8.12
N LEU A 130 3.42 -13.85 7.52
CA LEU A 130 3.00 -12.54 7.04
C LEU A 130 2.86 -11.52 8.18
N ASN A 131 2.32 -11.93 9.32
CA ASN A 131 2.24 -11.08 10.51
C ASN A 131 3.62 -10.70 11.03
N ALA A 132 4.58 -11.64 11.04
CA ALA A 132 5.96 -11.36 11.42
C ALA A 132 6.58 -10.31 10.48
N ILE A 133 6.50 -10.52 9.16
CA ILE A 133 7.04 -9.59 8.16
C ILE A 133 6.39 -8.20 8.29
N ARG A 134 5.06 -8.15 8.38
CA ARG A 134 4.30 -6.90 8.54
C ARG A 134 4.71 -6.14 9.80
N ASN A 135 4.85 -6.82 10.93
CA ASN A 135 5.27 -6.19 12.18
C ASN A 135 6.69 -5.63 12.07
N SER A 136 7.59 -6.34 11.39
CA SER A 136 8.93 -5.85 11.12
C SER A 136 8.91 -4.59 10.24
N PHE A 137 8.07 -4.55 9.20
CA PHE A 137 7.86 -3.33 8.42
C PHE A 137 7.30 -2.19 9.26
N ALA A 138 6.32 -2.47 10.11
CA ALA A 138 5.71 -1.46 10.97
C ALA A 138 6.73 -0.83 11.93
N HIS A 139 7.68 -1.61 12.42
CA HIS A 139 8.63 -1.17 13.43
C HIS A 139 10.04 -0.88 12.89
N MET A 140 10.21 -0.83 11.55
CA MET A 140 11.52 -0.67 10.92
C MET A 140 12.56 -1.70 11.39
N GLN A 141 12.11 -2.92 11.67
CA GLN A 141 12.94 -4.04 12.15
C GLN A 141 13.27 -5.02 11.01
N TYR A 142 13.73 -4.47 9.88
CA TYR A 142 14.15 -5.23 8.70
C TYR A 142 15.36 -4.58 8.04
N GLY A 143 16.17 -5.36 7.32
CA GLY A 143 17.37 -4.86 6.66
C GLY A 143 18.32 -5.96 6.21
N ASN A 144 19.62 -5.66 6.20
CA ASN A 144 20.67 -6.59 5.75
C ASN A 144 20.36 -7.22 4.37
N PHE A 145 19.94 -6.37 3.44
CA PHE A 145 19.61 -6.77 2.07
C PHE A 145 20.81 -7.44 1.40
N LEU A 146 20.61 -8.67 0.92
CA LEU A 146 21.57 -9.31 0.03
C LEU A 146 21.21 -9.00 -1.42
N PHE A 147 22.12 -8.37 -2.13
CA PHE A 147 21.98 -8.07 -3.55
C PHE A 147 22.71 -9.09 -4.42
N ASP A 148 22.15 -9.35 -5.59
CA ASP A 148 22.81 -10.07 -6.66
C ASP A 148 23.71 -9.12 -7.49
N ARG A 149 24.42 -9.66 -8.50
CA ARG A 149 25.32 -8.85 -9.35
C ARG A 149 24.59 -7.82 -10.21
N SER A 150 23.32 -8.06 -10.54
CA SER A 150 22.52 -7.10 -11.29
C SER A 150 22.11 -5.90 -10.43
N GLY A 151 21.98 -6.11 -9.12
CA GLY A 151 21.48 -5.14 -8.15
C GLY A 151 20.12 -5.53 -7.56
N ALA A 152 19.59 -6.70 -7.91
CA ALA A 152 18.33 -7.22 -7.39
C ALA A 152 18.50 -7.80 -5.98
N ILE A 153 17.53 -7.56 -5.09
CA ILE A 153 17.55 -8.16 -3.74
C ILE A 153 17.14 -9.64 -3.84
N LEU A 154 17.96 -10.52 -3.28
CA LEU A 154 17.68 -11.96 -3.18
C LEU A 154 16.90 -12.30 -1.91
N PHE A 155 17.33 -11.74 -0.78
CA PHE A 155 16.64 -11.86 0.50
C PHE A 155 17.05 -10.74 1.46
N PHE A 156 16.29 -10.60 2.55
CA PHE A 156 16.58 -9.66 3.63
C PHE A 156 16.20 -10.23 4.99
N ASP A 157 16.83 -9.70 6.03
CA ASP A 157 16.57 -10.10 7.40
C ASP A 157 15.39 -9.33 7.96
N ILE A 158 14.60 -10.00 8.80
CA ILE A 158 13.64 -9.37 9.69
C ILE A 158 13.88 -9.82 11.12
N TYR A 159 13.50 -8.96 12.05
CA TYR A 159 13.35 -9.29 13.47
C TYR A 159 12.11 -8.60 14.02
N ASN A 160 11.53 -9.15 15.07
CA ASN A 160 10.47 -8.51 15.83
C ASN A 160 10.87 -8.52 17.29
N CYS A 161 11.09 -7.34 17.88
CA CYS A 161 11.43 -7.23 19.29
C CYS A 161 10.33 -6.45 20.01
N GLU A 162 9.66 -7.10 20.96
CA GLU A 162 8.78 -6.42 21.91
C GLU A 162 9.65 -5.70 22.93
N LYS A 163 9.80 -4.37 22.75
CA LYS A 163 10.70 -3.53 23.56
C LYS A 163 10.44 -3.62 25.08
N GLU A 164 9.20 -3.87 25.50
CA GLU A 164 8.85 -4.02 26.92
C GLU A 164 9.38 -5.32 27.55
N ARG A 165 9.74 -6.33 26.74
CA ARG A 165 10.23 -7.64 27.20
C ARG A 165 11.66 -7.94 26.78
N GLY A 166 12.23 -7.15 25.87
CA GLY A 166 13.60 -7.33 25.35
C GLY A 166 13.82 -8.67 24.64
N LYS A 167 12.75 -9.35 24.20
CA LYS A 167 12.81 -10.66 23.56
C LYS A 167 12.34 -10.59 22.12
N ASN A 168 13.09 -11.24 21.23
CA ASN A 168 12.67 -11.43 19.85
C ASN A 168 11.46 -12.38 19.82
N THR A 169 10.35 -11.91 19.26
CA THR A 169 9.13 -12.70 19.02
C THR A 169 9.14 -13.35 17.63
N ALA A 170 9.96 -12.84 16.71
CA ALA A 170 10.30 -13.47 15.45
C ALA A 170 11.71 -13.02 15.00
N GLU A 171 12.44 -13.89 14.31
CA GLU A 171 13.67 -13.54 13.62
C GLU A 171 13.81 -14.46 12.41
N GLY A 172 14.12 -13.93 11.25
CA GLY A 172 14.19 -14.76 10.06
C GLY A 172 14.60 -14.04 8.80
N ILE A 173 14.51 -14.76 7.69
CA ILE A 173 14.93 -14.32 6.36
C ILE A 173 13.70 -14.36 5.45
N VAL A 174 13.46 -13.26 4.74
CA VAL A 174 12.44 -13.15 3.71
C VAL A 174 13.09 -13.31 2.35
N PHE A 175 12.66 -14.32 1.58
CA PHE A 175 13.11 -14.53 0.20
C PHE A 175 12.36 -13.57 -0.71
N GLU A 176 13.04 -12.51 -1.13
CA GLU A 176 12.41 -11.32 -1.66
C GLU A 176 11.64 -11.56 -2.96
N PRO A 177 12.15 -12.28 -3.97
CA PRO A 177 11.41 -12.48 -5.23
C PRO A 177 10.09 -13.23 -5.03
N ILE A 178 10.11 -14.28 -4.20
CA ILE A 178 8.93 -15.09 -3.87
C ILE A 178 7.92 -14.25 -3.07
N PHE A 179 8.42 -13.49 -2.08
CA PHE A 179 7.59 -12.62 -1.27
C PHE A 179 6.96 -11.49 -2.10
N ASN A 180 7.70 -10.91 -3.03
CA ASN A 180 7.20 -9.85 -3.91
C ASN A 180 6.03 -10.35 -4.77
N GLU A 181 6.17 -11.50 -5.43
CA GLU A 181 5.10 -12.12 -6.20
C GLU A 181 3.89 -12.44 -5.32
N LEU A 182 4.11 -12.93 -4.09
CA LEU A 182 3.04 -13.16 -3.13
C LEU A 182 2.24 -11.88 -2.87
N VAL A 183 2.92 -10.77 -2.54
CA VAL A 183 2.26 -9.49 -2.22
C VAL A 183 1.49 -8.96 -3.43
N GLU A 184 2.02 -9.09 -4.65
CA GLU A 184 1.31 -8.63 -5.87
C GLU A 184 -0.01 -9.36 -6.07
N ASN A 185 0.04 -10.69 -5.97
CA ASN A 185 -1.13 -11.52 -6.20
C ASN A 185 -2.17 -11.44 -5.08
N LEU A 186 -1.72 -11.25 -3.82
CA LEU A 186 -2.61 -11.20 -2.66
C LEU A 186 -3.40 -9.90 -2.55
N PHE A 187 -2.82 -8.78 -2.97
CA PHE A 187 -3.40 -7.45 -2.71
C PHE A 187 -3.76 -6.65 -3.96
N SER A 188 -3.62 -7.25 -5.14
CA SER A 188 -4.12 -6.67 -6.38
C SER A 188 -5.62 -6.91 -6.54
N ASN A 189 -6.39 -5.82 -6.67
CA ASN A 189 -7.79 -5.89 -7.11
C ASN A 189 -7.94 -5.91 -8.63
N ASN A 190 -6.84 -6.07 -9.38
CA ASN A 190 -6.94 -6.34 -10.80
C ASN A 190 -7.32 -7.83 -10.99
N PRO A 191 -8.49 -8.14 -11.58
CA PRO A 191 -8.96 -9.51 -11.74
C PRO A 191 -8.08 -10.37 -12.66
N ASN A 192 -7.23 -9.74 -13.47
CA ASN A 192 -6.29 -10.43 -14.34
C ASN A 192 -4.97 -10.80 -13.64
N LYS A 193 -4.69 -10.21 -12.47
CA LYS A 193 -3.43 -10.43 -11.73
C LYS A 193 -3.66 -11.09 -10.38
N GLY A 194 -4.48 -10.47 -9.55
CA GLY A 194 -4.71 -10.90 -8.18
C GLY A 194 -6.04 -11.57 -7.95
N ILE A 195 -6.48 -11.53 -6.70
CA ILE A 195 -7.87 -11.83 -6.33
C ILE A 195 -8.46 -10.57 -5.74
N SER A 196 -9.33 -9.93 -6.51
CA SER A 196 -10.10 -8.79 -6.03
C SER A 196 -10.81 -9.15 -4.74
N TYR A 197 -10.45 -8.48 -3.65
CA TYR A 197 -11.13 -8.69 -2.37
C TYR A 197 -12.46 -7.96 -2.33
N ASN A 198 -12.51 -6.82 -3.01
CA ASN A 198 -13.75 -6.12 -3.30
C ASN A 198 -13.68 -5.44 -4.68
N GLN A 199 -14.85 -5.07 -5.19
CA GLN A 199 -15.00 -4.18 -6.32
C GLN A 199 -16.07 -3.15 -5.97
N SER A 200 -15.81 -1.88 -6.31
CA SER A 200 -16.76 -0.80 -6.10
C SER A 200 -17.08 -0.08 -7.40
N PHE A 201 -18.32 0.38 -7.54
CA PHE A 201 -18.82 1.06 -8.74
C PHE A 201 -20.08 1.86 -8.43
N PHE A 202 -20.50 2.71 -9.37
CA PHE A 202 -21.77 3.43 -9.29
C PHE A 202 -22.81 2.78 -10.17
N PHE A 203 -24.04 2.69 -9.67
CA PHE A 203 -25.15 2.15 -10.42
C PHE A 203 -26.48 2.73 -9.91
N ASN A 204 -27.38 3.11 -10.79
CA ASN A 204 -28.63 3.80 -10.45
C ASN A 204 -29.77 2.83 -10.09
N TYR A 205 -29.49 1.90 -9.18
CA TYR A 205 -30.41 0.85 -8.78
C TYR A 205 -30.31 0.61 -7.28
N LEU A 206 -31.43 0.31 -6.64
CA LEU A 206 -31.48 -0.10 -5.24
C LEU A 206 -31.68 -1.63 -5.19
N PHE A 207 -30.64 -2.35 -4.76
CA PHE A 207 -30.55 -3.79 -4.98
C PHE A 207 -31.61 -4.61 -4.24
N LYS A 208 -31.96 -4.25 -2.99
CA LYS A 208 -32.99 -4.98 -2.21
C LYS A 208 -34.40 -4.57 -2.62
N GLU A 209 -34.58 -3.31 -2.98
CA GLU A 209 -35.85 -2.71 -3.38
C GLU A 209 -36.21 -3.05 -4.83
N GLU A 210 -35.27 -3.64 -5.56
CA GLU A 210 -35.39 -4.06 -6.95
C GLU A 210 -35.92 -2.97 -7.89
N ARG A 211 -35.42 -1.74 -7.71
CA ARG A 211 -35.89 -0.58 -8.46
C ARG A 211 -34.76 0.32 -8.91
N GLU A 212 -34.92 0.89 -10.10
CA GLU A 212 -34.08 1.99 -10.56
C GLU A 212 -34.39 3.27 -9.77
N VAL A 213 -33.36 4.10 -9.58
CA VAL A 213 -33.47 5.39 -8.89
C VAL A 213 -32.70 6.47 -9.64
N LYS A 214 -33.17 7.71 -9.53
CA LYS A 214 -32.46 8.86 -10.10
C LYS A 214 -31.14 9.14 -9.37
N ASP A 215 -31.11 8.86 -8.07
CA ASP A 215 -29.93 9.08 -7.25
C ASP A 215 -28.83 8.08 -7.58
N ILE A 216 -27.59 8.54 -7.46
CA ILE A 216 -26.42 7.71 -7.68
C ILE A 216 -26.23 6.82 -6.45
N VAL A 217 -26.17 5.52 -6.68
CA VAL A 217 -25.93 4.53 -5.62
C VAL A 217 -24.52 3.98 -5.78
N PHE A 218 -23.75 4.07 -4.70
CA PHE A 218 -22.42 3.51 -4.60
C PHE A 218 -22.50 2.06 -4.12
N TYR A 219 -21.97 1.15 -4.92
CA TYR A 219 -21.89 -0.27 -4.65
C TYR A 219 -20.49 -0.66 -4.19
N LYS A 220 -20.43 -1.56 -3.21
CA LYS A 220 -19.22 -2.28 -2.81
C LYS A 220 -19.54 -3.77 -2.72
N ILE A 221 -18.96 -4.53 -3.63
CA ILE A 221 -19.08 -5.98 -3.73
C ILE A 221 -17.88 -6.59 -3.02
N LYS A 222 -18.11 -7.37 -1.95
CA LYS A 222 -17.06 -8.14 -1.26
C LYS A 222 -17.17 -9.60 -1.67
N TYR A 223 -16.06 -10.26 -1.95
CA TYR A 223 -16.08 -11.66 -2.36
C TYR A 223 -16.00 -12.59 -1.15
N LYS A 224 -17.00 -13.47 -1.01
CA LYS A 224 -17.12 -14.55 -0.02
C LYS A 224 -16.60 -15.87 -0.61
N LYS A 225 -16.35 -16.87 0.25
CA LYS A 225 -15.83 -18.21 -0.13
C LYS A 225 -14.48 -18.18 -0.86
N LEU A 226 -13.54 -17.37 -0.36
CA LEU A 226 -12.15 -17.31 -0.82
C LEU A 226 -11.38 -18.64 -0.66
N ASN A 227 -11.97 -19.67 -0.06
CA ASN A 227 -11.46 -21.04 -0.13
C ASN A 227 -11.57 -21.68 -1.54
N LYS A 228 -12.36 -21.09 -2.44
CA LYS A 228 -12.47 -21.46 -3.86
C LYS A 228 -11.93 -20.35 -4.76
N ILE A 229 -10.62 -20.16 -4.71
CA ILE A 229 -9.86 -19.10 -5.38
C ILE A 229 -10.24 -18.91 -6.86
N GLU A 230 -10.24 -19.98 -7.65
CA GLU A 230 -10.53 -19.90 -9.08
C GLU A 230 -11.96 -19.44 -9.36
N MET A 231 -12.91 -19.80 -8.49
CA MET A 231 -14.29 -19.36 -8.59
C MET A 231 -14.40 -17.85 -8.33
N VAL A 232 -13.69 -17.34 -7.32
CA VAL A 232 -13.67 -15.90 -7.01
C VAL A 232 -12.99 -15.11 -8.12
N ARG A 233 -11.85 -15.58 -8.63
CA ARG A 233 -11.14 -14.95 -9.75
C ARG A 233 -12.03 -14.86 -11.00
N LYS A 234 -12.69 -15.98 -11.36
CA LYS A 234 -13.64 -16.02 -12.47
C LYS A 234 -14.78 -15.03 -12.26
N ALA A 235 -15.41 -15.05 -11.08
CA ALA A 235 -16.53 -14.16 -10.78
C ALA A 235 -16.14 -12.67 -10.80
N SER A 236 -14.92 -12.35 -10.36
CA SER A 236 -14.39 -10.99 -10.38
C SER A 236 -14.12 -10.48 -11.79
N LYS A 237 -13.56 -11.34 -12.65
CA LYS A 237 -13.31 -11.02 -14.05
C LYS A 237 -14.61 -10.82 -14.84
N GLU A 238 -15.56 -11.74 -14.69
CA GLU A 238 -16.88 -11.64 -15.31
C GLU A 238 -17.63 -10.40 -14.85
N LEU A 239 -17.58 -10.05 -13.56
CA LEU A 239 -18.20 -8.82 -13.07
C LEU A 239 -17.60 -7.58 -13.75
N ALA A 240 -16.28 -7.50 -13.87
CA ALA A 240 -15.61 -6.39 -14.56
C ALA A 240 -16.03 -6.28 -16.04
N GLU A 241 -16.11 -7.41 -16.75
CA GLU A 241 -16.58 -7.48 -18.14
C GLU A 241 -18.06 -7.05 -18.27
N ILE A 242 -18.92 -7.51 -17.37
CA ILE A 242 -20.35 -7.16 -17.37
C ILE A 242 -20.56 -5.67 -17.07
N LEU A 243 -19.81 -5.09 -16.13
CA LEU A 243 -19.87 -3.66 -15.85
C LEU A 243 -19.47 -2.83 -17.07
N ASN A 244 -18.49 -3.28 -17.85
CA ASN A 244 -18.07 -2.62 -19.10
C ASN A 244 -19.15 -2.68 -20.19
N SER A 245 -20.02 -3.70 -20.18
CA SER A 245 -21.14 -3.81 -21.14
C SER A 245 -22.23 -2.75 -20.94
N ARG A 246 -22.31 -2.15 -19.74
CA ARG A 246 -23.36 -1.20 -19.31
C ARG A 246 -24.79 -1.74 -19.42
N ASP A 247 -24.97 -3.06 -19.54
CA ASP A 247 -26.26 -3.72 -19.61
C ASP A 247 -26.83 -3.91 -18.19
N ILE A 248 -27.80 -3.07 -17.85
CA ILE A 248 -28.43 -2.99 -16.52
C ILE A 248 -28.98 -4.35 -16.07
N LEU A 249 -29.70 -5.05 -16.96
CA LEU A 249 -30.32 -6.33 -16.63
C LEU A 249 -29.27 -7.41 -16.40
N LYS A 250 -28.20 -7.45 -17.22
CA LYS A 250 -27.09 -8.37 -17.00
C LYS A 250 -26.39 -8.11 -15.68
N ILE A 251 -26.13 -6.85 -15.33
CA ILE A 251 -25.51 -6.48 -14.05
C ILE A 251 -26.38 -6.98 -12.89
N ILE A 252 -27.68 -6.67 -12.88
CA ILE A 252 -28.60 -7.06 -11.80
C ILE A 252 -28.67 -8.59 -11.67
N ASN A 253 -28.89 -9.30 -12.77
CA ASN A 253 -29.01 -10.77 -12.74
C ASN A 253 -27.72 -11.40 -12.24
N TYR A 254 -26.57 -10.94 -12.72
CA TYR A 254 -25.27 -11.45 -12.31
C TYR A 254 -25.01 -11.24 -10.81
N LEU A 255 -25.34 -10.06 -10.29
CA LEU A 255 -25.23 -9.75 -8.86
C LEU A 255 -26.18 -10.62 -8.01
N LYS A 256 -27.44 -10.80 -8.43
CA LYS A 256 -28.42 -11.67 -7.76
C LYS A 256 -27.94 -13.12 -7.70
N GLU A 257 -27.58 -13.70 -8.83
CA GLU A 257 -27.12 -15.08 -8.90
C GLU A 257 -25.88 -15.32 -8.01
N ASN A 258 -24.90 -14.43 -8.04
CA ASN A 258 -23.67 -14.60 -7.26
C ASN A 258 -23.89 -14.35 -5.77
N LYS A 259 -24.85 -13.50 -5.40
CA LYS A 259 -25.29 -13.35 -4.01
C LYS A 259 -25.96 -14.64 -3.51
N GLU A 260 -26.86 -15.24 -4.29
CA GLU A 260 -27.53 -16.51 -3.96
C GLU A 260 -26.55 -17.68 -3.84
N LYS A 261 -25.56 -17.75 -4.75
CA LYS A 261 -24.44 -18.70 -4.67
C LYS A 261 -23.54 -18.47 -3.44
N GLY A 262 -23.74 -17.37 -2.70
CA GLY A 262 -22.95 -16.97 -1.54
C GLY A 262 -21.52 -16.58 -1.90
N ILE A 263 -21.31 -16.08 -3.12
CA ILE A 263 -20.03 -15.60 -3.65
C ILE A 263 -19.90 -14.11 -3.38
N PHE A 264 -20.99 -13.33 -3.49
CA PHE A 264 -20.96 -11.88 -3.23
C PHE A 264 -21.62 -11.52 -1.91
N ASP A 265 -20.98 -10.60 -1.18
CA ASP A 265 -21.64 -9.69 -0.27
C ASP A 265 -21.84 -8.36 -0.98
N ILE A 266 -23.06 -7.83 -0.92
CA ILE A 266 -23.42 -6.61 -1.65
C ILE A 266 -23.78 -5.54 -0.63
N GLU A 267 -22.91 -4.55 -0.49
CA GLU A 267 -23.18 -3.31 0.23
C GLU A 267 -23.47 -2.22 -0.79
N TYR A 268 -24.53 -1.44 -0.57
CA TYR A 268 -24.82 -0.28 -1.39
C TYR A 268 -25.43 0.83 -0.55
N LYS A 269 -25.09 2.07 -0.90
CA LYS A 269 -25.58 3.29 -0.24
C LYS A 269 -25.69 4.43 -1.25
N THR A 270 -26.65 5.33 -1.06
CA THR A 270 -26.67 6.58 -1.81
C THR A 270 -25.53 7.51 -1.35
N ILE A 271 -25.19 8.51 -2.18
CA ILE A 271 -24.18 9.52 -1.80
C ILE A 271 -24.56 10.25 -0.51
N ASP A 272 -25.86 10.52 -0.32
CA ASP A 272 -26.38 11.20 0.87
C ASP A 272 -26.25 10.33 2.13
N GLU A 273 -26.52 9.02 2.02
CA GLU A 273 -26.34 8.07 3.13
C GLU A 273 -24.87 7.90 3.54
N LEU A 274 -23.94 8.15 2.61
CA LEU A 274 -22.51 8.18 2.90
C LEU A 274 -22.06 9.48 3.58
N GLY A 275 -22.95 10.48 3.69
CA GLY A 275 -22.64 11.79 4.25
C GLY A 275 -21.62 12.56 3.42
N PHE A 276 -21.46 12.22 2.13
CA PHE A 276 -20.48 12.85 1.26
C PHE A 276 -21.06 14.13 0.67
N ASN A 277 -20.40 15.27 0.91
CA ASN A 277 -20.89 16.55 0.43
C ASN A 277 -20.50 16.79 -1.04
N PHE A 278 -21.45 16.53 -1.94
CA PHE A 278 -21.24 16.69 -3.38
C PHE A 278 -20.90 18.13 -3.79
N ARG A 279 -21.40 19.15 -3.07
CA ARG A 279 -21.06 20.56 -3.34
C ARG A 279 -19.58 20.85 -3.07
N ASN A 280 -19.03 20.30 -1.99
CA ASN A 280 -17.59 20.42 -1.70
C ASN A 280 -16.76 19.71 -2.78
N PHE A 281 -17.26 18.60 -3.32
CA PHE A 281 -16.64 17.91 -4.45
C PHE A 281 -16.64 18.77 -5.71
N GLU A 282 -17.77 19.36 -6.11
CA GLU A 282 -17.80 20.28 -7.26
C GLU A 282 -16.85 21.47 -7.08
N TYR A 283 -16.71 22.03 -5.86
CA TYR A 283 -15.69 23.06 -5.60
C TYR A 283 -14.27 22.54 -5.77
N PHE A 284 -13.98 21.32 -5.32
CA PHE A 284 -12.68 20.68 -5.52
C PHE A 284 -12.35 20.47 -7.00
N LEU A 285 -13.35 20.24 -7.85
CA LEU A 285 -13.17 20.05 -9.30
C LEU A 285 -12.95 21.36 -10.07
N LYS A 286 -13.45 22.50 -9.56
CA LYS A 286 -13.61 23.76 -10.31
C LYS A 286 -12.33 24.25 -11.01
N ASP A 287 -11.18 24.08 -10.37
CA ASP A 287 -9.90 24.61 -10.86
C ASP A 287 -8.96 23.49 -11.39
N LYS A 288 -9.51 22.32 -11.73
CA LYS A 288 -8.73 21.14 -12.16
C LYS A 288 -9.02 20.78 -13.61
N ILE A 289 -7.98 20.32 -14.30
CA ILE A 289 -8.13 19.57 -15.55
C ILE A 289 -8.65 18.19 -15.15
N ILE A 290 -9.87 17.86 -15.60
CA ILE A 290 -10.55 16.62 -15.28
C ILE A 290 -11.11 16.03 -16.57
N PHE A 291 -10.70 14.80 -16.88
CA PHE A 291 -11.32 14.03 -17.95
C PHE A 291 -12.70 13.52 -17.51
N PHE A 292 -13.62 13.30 -18.44
CA PHE A 292 -14.99 12.89 -18.09
C PHE A 292 -15.01 11.59 -17.24
N GLU A 293 -14.18 10.62 -17.60
CA GLU A 293 -14.02 9.34 -16.93
C GLU A 293 -13.40 9.48 -15.53
N GLU A 294 -12.52 10.47 -15.34
CA GLU A 294 -11.85 10.74 -14.07
C GLU A 294 -12.81 11.22 -13.00
N LYS A 295 -13.83 12.02 -13.33
CA LYS A 295 -14.76 12.56 -12.32
C LYS A 295 -15.37 11.46 -11.43
N TRP A 296 -15.87 10.39 -12.06
CA TRP A 296 -16.48 9.28 -11.34
C TRP A 296 -15.45 8.41 -10.63
N TYR A 297 -14.30 8.18 -11.25
CA TYR A 297 -13.22 7.44 -10.60
C TYR A 297 -12.71 8.18 -9.35
N LEU A 298 -12.57 9.50 -9.43
CA LEU A 298 -12.15 10.36 -8.33
C LEU A 298 -13.17 10.35 -7.19
N LEU A 299 -14.47 10.44 -7.50
CA LEU A 299 -15.52 10.29 -6.48
C LEU A 299 -15.47 8.91 -5.82
N LYS A 300 -15.34 7.84 -6.61
CA LYS A 300 -15.16 6.46 -6.09
C LYS A 300 -13.94 6.38 -5.17
N ALA A 301 -12.83 7.01 -5.53
CA ALA A 301 -11.63 7.02 -4.70
C ALA A 301 -11.80 7.77 -3.37
N PHE A 302 -12.66 8.80 -3.28
CA PHE A 302 -13.01 9.38 -1.97
C PHE A 302 -13.86 8.43 -1.11
N LEU A 303 -14.75 7.66 -1.74
CA LEU A 303 -15.67 6.74 -1.03
C LEU A 303 -15.01 5.41 -0.65
N ASP A 304 -14.05 4.93 -1.44
CA ASP A 304 -13.34 3.66 -1.26
C ASP A 304 -11.82 3.82 -1.26
N PHE A 305 -11.35 4.81 -0.51
CA PHE A 305 -9.97 5.27 -0.57
C PHE A 305 -8.92 4.17 -0.35
N ASN A 306 -9.12 3.26 0.61
CA ASN A 306 -8.13 2.21 0.89
C ASN A 306 -7.97 1.22 -0.27
N SER A 307 -9.08 0.84 -0.93
CA SER A 307 -9.02 -0.05 -2.10
C SER A 307 -8.29 0.63 -3.26
N GLU A 308 -8.58 1.90 -3.52
CA GLU A 308 -7.91 2.64 -4.60
C GLU A 308 -6.44 2.95 -4.28
N LEU A 309 -6.10 3.18 -3.01
CA LEU A 309 -4.70 3.32 -2.60
C LEU A 309 -3.92 2.02 -2.82
N SER A 310 -4.54 0.87 -2.55
CA SER A 310 -3.97 -0.45 -2.86
C SER A 310 -3.71 -0.61 -4.36
N ASN A 311 -4.67 -0.20 -5.22
CA ASN A 311 -4.52 -0.25 -6.68
C ASN A 311 -3.39 0.67 -7.16
N PHE A 312 -3.30 1.89 -6.63
CA PHE A 312 -2.20 2.80 -6.94
C PHE A 312 -0.83 2.22 -6.58
N ILE A 313 -0.69 1.56 -5.43
CA ILE A 313 0.59 0.94 -5.07
C ILE A 313 0.89 -0.24 -6.00
N VAL A 314 -0.11 -1.04 -6.39
CA VAL A 314 0.07 -2.10 -7.41
C VAL A 314 0.54 -1.52 -8.74
N HIS A 315 -0.05 -0.41 -9.19
CA HIS A 315 0.42 0.32 -10.36
C HIS A 315 1.90 0.72 -10.23
N MET A 316 2.28 1.36 -9.11
CA MET A 316 3.68 1.78 -8.87
C MET A 316 4.64 0.58 -8.87
N ARG A 317 4.22 -0.54 -8.27
CA ARG A 317 5.01 -1.78 -8.23
C ARG A 317 5.24 -2.35 -9.62
N GLN A 318 4.18 -2.51 -10.39
CA GLN A 318 4.25 -3.01 -11.75
C GLN A 318 5.17 -2.14 -12.62
N LEU A 319 5.05 -0.81 -12.52
CA LEU A 319 5.94 0.09 -13.25
C LEU A 319 7.41 -0.07 -12.78
N ASN A 320 7.65 -0.08 -11.47
CA ASN A 320 8.97 -0.26 -10.87
C ASN A 320 9.63 -1.57 -11.30
N GLU A 321 8.88 -2.66 -11.26
CA GLU A 321 9.36 -3.99 -11.63
C GLU A 321 9.70 -4.08 -13.11
N ASN A 322 8.87 -3.54 -14.00
CA ASN A 322 9.15 -3.58 -15.44
C ASN A 322 10.34 -2.70 -15.86
N ILE A 323 10.54 -1.54 -15.20
CA ILE A 323 11.75 -0.73 -15.40
C ILE A 323 12.98 -1.49 -14.89
N MET A 324 12.89 -2.09 -13.70
CA MET A 324 13.97 -2.88 -13.13
C MET A 324 14.33 -4.09 -14.00
N GLU A 325 13.33 -4.81 -14.50
CA GLU A 325 13.48 -5.94 -15.44
C GLU A 325 14.21 -5.49 -16.72
N TYR A 326 13.82 -4.35 -17.29
CA TYR A 326 14.50 -3.75 -18.45
C TYR A 326 15.98 -3.49 -18.16
N LEU A 327 16.30 -2.85 -17.04
CA LEU A 327 17.68 -2.52 -16.66
C LEU A 327 18.53 -3.76 -16.39
N ILE A 328 17.99 -4.76 -15.69
CA ILE A 328 18.68 -6.04 -15.44
C ILE A 328 19.05 -6.72 -16.75
N ASN A 329 18.09 -6.81 -17.69
CA ASN A 329 18.32 -7.48 -18.96
C ASN A 329 19.36 -6.73 -19.80
N LYS A 330 19.22 -5.40 -19.91
CA LYS A 330 20.17 -4.54 -20.64
C LYS A 330 21.61 -4.62 -20.11
N LYS A 331 21.79 -4.78 -18.80
CA LYS A 331 23.12 -4.90 -18.16
C LYS A 331 23.80 -6.24 -18.43
N ASN A 332 23.02 -7.31 -18.56
CA ASN A 332 23.54 -8.68 -18.68
C ASN A 332 23.74 -9.13 -20.13
N ALA A 333 22.95 -8.62 -21.08
CA ALA A 333 23.02 -8.94 -22.52
C ALA A 333 22.23 -7.89 -23.34
N PRO A 334 22.32 -7.89 -24.69
CA PRO A 334 21.35 -7.15 -25.51
C PRO A 334 19.94 -7.62 -25.16
N LEU A 335 19.03 -6.67 -24.90
CA LEU A 335 17.62 -6.97 -24.65
C LEU A 335 17.07 -7.72 -25.88
N THR A 336 16.63 -8.96 -25.68
CA THR A 336 16.04 -9.73 -26.78
C THR A 336 14.69 -9.14 -27.16
N GLU A 337 14.33 -9.24 -28.44
CA GLU A 337 13.04 -8.76 -28.95
C GLU A 337 11.85 -9.37 -28.17
N GLN A 338 11.93 -10.67 -27.87
CA GLN A 338 10.92 -11.34 -27.06
C GLN A 338 10.77 -10.74 -25.66
N LYS A 339 11.89 -10.39 -25.01
CA LYS A 339 11.85 -9.79 -23.67
C LYS A 339 11.34 -8.36 -23.71
N GLN A 340 11.71 -7.61 -24.74
CA GLN A 340 11.15 -6.29 -25.00
C GLN A 340 9.63 -6.34 -25.15
N ILE A 341 9.10 -7.23 -25.99
CA ILE A 341 7.65 -7.41 -26.19
C ILE A 341 6.95 -7.77 -24.87
N GLN A 342 7.57 -8.60 -24.03
CA GLN A 342 7.01 -8.96 -22.71
C GLN A 342 6.91 -7.73 -21.79
N ILE A 343 7.97 -6.93 -21.70
CA ILE A 343 8.01 -5.71 -20.88
C ILE A 343 7.00 -4.69 -21.41
N GLU A 344 6.91 -4.49 -22.72
CA GLU A 344 5.94 -3.59 -23.35
C GLU A 344 4.51 -4.00 -23.03
N LYS A 345 4.18 -5.29 -23.18
CA LYS A 345 2.86 -5.82 -22.87
C LYS A 345 2.51 -5.59 -21.39
N ALA A 346 3.44 -5.83 -20.48
CA ALA A 346 3.23 -5.61 -19.06
C ALA A 346 3.05 -4.12 -18.73
N ILE A 347 3.77 -3.21 -19.40
CA ILE A 347 3.57 -1.77 -19.20
C ILE A 347 2.22 -1.30 -19.77
N ASN A 348 1.76 -1.82 -20.91
CA ASN A 348 0.47 -1.48 -21.51
C ASN A 348 -0.73 -1.81 -20.60
N GLU A 349 -0.61 -2.74 -19.67
CA GLU A 349 -1.68 -3.00 -18.71
C GLU A 349 -1.96 -1.79 -17.80
N LEU A 350 -0.98 -0.88 -17.63
CA LEU A 350 -1.14 0.37 -16.88
C LEU A 350 -1.99 1.42 -17.63
N ASP A 351 -2.32 1.18 -18.91
CA ASP A 351 -3.19 2.05 -19.71
C ASP A 351 -4.58 2.21 -19.07
N GLU A 352 -4.98 1.29 -18.18
CA GLU A 352 -6.25 1.35 -17.47
C GLU A 352 -6.42 2.61 -16.60
N ASP A 353 -5.31 3.19 -16.14
CA ASP A 353 -5.24 4.39 -15.31
C ASP A 353 -5.10 5.70 -16.12
N GLU A 354 -4.76 5.61 -17.41
CA GLU A 354 -4.69 6.78 -18.28
C GLU A 354 -6.04 7.53 -18.28
N LYS A 355 -5.98 8.85 -18.11
CA LYS A 355 -7.15 9.74 -18.05
C LYS A 355 -8.15 9.45 -16.92
N LYS A 356 -7.97 8.44 -16.08
CA LYS A 356 -8.88 8.14 -14.96
C LYS A 356 -8.29 8.53 -13.62
N SER A 357 -7.00 8.34 -13.43
CA SER A 357 -6.40 8.30 -12.09
C SER A 357 -5.49 9.50 -11.76
N TYR A 358 -5.36 10.47 -12.66
CA TYR A 358 -4.36 11.54 -12.58
C TYR A 358 -4.44 12.37 -11.28
N ASN A 359 -5.60 12.95 -10.96
CA ASN A 359 -5.76 13.82 -9.80
C ASN A 359 -5.69 13.05 -8.49
N ILE A 360 -6.18 11.79 -8.46
CA ILE A 360 -6.10 10.97 -7.24
C ILE A 360 -4.68 10.45 -7.00
N PHE A 361 -3.91 10.12 -8.04
CA PHE A 361 -2.50 9.72 -7.90
C PHE A 361 -1.68 10.82 -7.23
N LYS A 362 -1.92 12.09 -7.55
CA LYS A 362 -1.28 13.23 -6.83
C LYS A 362 -1.53 13.20 -5.32
N ILE A 363 -2.76 12.84 -4.92
CA ILE A 363 -3.12 12.71 -3.50
C ILE A 363 -2.42 11.48 -2.90
N MET A 364 -2.34 10.38 -3.64
CA MET A 364 -1.73 9.12 -3.19
C MET A 364 -0.20 9.19 -3.13
N PHE A 365 0.46 10.06 -3.90
CA PHE A 365 1.89 10.35 -3.71
C PHE A 365 2.17 10.98 -2.34
N LEU A 366 1.26 11.83 -1.82
CA LEU A 366 1.39 12.33 -0.44
C LEU A 366 1.33 11.20 0.59
N TYR A 367 0.60 10.11 0.31
CA TYR A 367 0.60 8.92 1.16
C TYR A 367 1.95 8.20 1.14
N LEU A 368 2.56 7.97 -0.02
CA LEU A 368 3.89 7.33 -0.09
C LEU A 368 4.95 8.15 0.63
N LYS A 369 4.96 9.48 0.41
CA LYS A 369 5.84 10.40 1.14
C LYS A 369 5.61 10.29 2.65
N SER A 370 4.35 10.28 3.08
CA SER A 370 3.97 10.12 4.49
C SER A 370 4.46 8.79 5.07
N PHE A 371 4.33 7.67 4.34
CA PHE A 371 4.86 6.37 4.78
C PHE A 371 6.39 6.38 4.93
N ASN A 372 7.12 7.02 4.01
CA ASN A 372 8.57 7.15 4.14
C ASN A 372 8.94 7.96 5.39
N ILE A 373 8.21 9.06 5.66
CA ILE A 373 8.38 9.84 6.90
C ILE A 373 8.04 9.01 8.14
N CYS A 374 7.01 8.16 8.12
CA CYS A 374 6.70 7.27 9.25
C CYS A 374 7.83 6.30 9.58
N ASN A 375 8.49 5.77 8.55
CA ASN A 375 9.66 4.90 8.72
C ASN A 375 10.83 5.65 9.36
N ILE A 376 11.07 6.89 8.93
CA ILE A 376 12.06 7.80 9.54
C ILE A 376 11.68 8.05 11.00
N ILE A 377 10.43 8.43 11.28
CA ILE A 377 9.90 8.71 12.63
C ILE A 377 10.09 7.49 13.54
N GLU A 378 9.73 6.28 13.09
CA GLU A 378 9.94 5.05 13.86
C GLU A 378 11.42 4.87 14.20
N ASN A 379 12.30 4.86 13.19
CA ASN A 379 13.72 4.70 13.42
C ASN A 379 14.30 5.82 14.31
N GLY A 380 13.77 7.03 14.16
CA GLY A 380 14.29 8.24 14.79
C GLY A 380 13.85 8.50 16.21
N ILE A 381 12.56 8.37 16.50
CA ILE A 381 12.00 8.52 17.85
C ILE A 381 12.55 7.44 18.77
N PHE A 382 12.73 6.22 18.26
CA PHE A 382 13.16 5.11 19.09
C PHE A 382 14.67 5.01 19.27
N ASN A 383 15.46 5.62 18.39
CA ASN A 383 16.92 5.64 18.50
C ASN A 383 17.46 7.04 18.85
N ASP A 384 16.60 7.98 19.24
CA ASP A 384 16.92 9.39 19.55
C ASP A 384 17.72 10.11 18.44
N THR A 385 17.50 9.75 17.16
CA THR A 385 18.28 10.29 16.02
C THR A 385 17.62 11.47 15.31
N ILE A 386 16.31 11.70 15.50
CA ILE A 386 15.61 12.83 14.87
C ILE A 386 15.74 14.10 15.69
N ARG A 387 16.09 15.19 15.00
CA ARG A 387 16.10 16.54 15.55
C ARG A 387 14.70 17.14 15.67
N LEU A 388 13.99 16.73 16.73
CA LEU A 388 12.65 17.22 17.06
C LEU A 388 12.56 18.74 17.22
N ASP A 389 13.66 19.42 17.55
CA ASP A 389 13.72 20.89 17.61
C ASP A 389 13.48 21.54 16.24
N LYS A 390 13.95 20.91 15.16
CA LYS A 390 13.86 21.40 13.76
C LYS A 390 12.54 21.08 13.06
N ILE A 391 11.77 20.10 13.52
CA ILE A 391 10.50 19.72 12.89
C ILE A 391 9.41 20.76 13.20
N ASP A 392 8.83 21.39 12.19
CA ASP A 392 7.61 22.18 12.30
C ASP A 392 6.36 21.30 12.19
N ILE A 393 5.34 21.63 12.97
CA ILE A 393 4.02 20.97 12.98
C ILE A 393 2.89 21.98 12.72
N LYS A 394 3.23 23.15 12.14
CA LYS A 394 2.27 24.19 11.75
C LYS A 394 1.21 23.61 10.81
N GLY A 395 -0.03 24.09 10.98
CA GLY A 395 -1.18 23.61 10.19
C GLY A 395 -1.82 22.32 10.70
N ILE A 396 -1.16 21.56 11.60
CA ILE A 396 -1.73 20.36 12.21
C ILE A 396 -2.68 20.72 13.36
N LYS A 397 -3.93 20.29 13.24
CA LYS A 397 -5.01 20.51 14.21
C LYS A 397 -5.22 19.26 15.06
N ILE A 398 -4.99 19.35 16.38
CA ILE A 398 -5.33 18.27 17.33
C ILE A 398 -6.83 18.40 17.67
N LYS A 399 -7.63 17.40 17.31
CA LYS A 399 -9.08 17.40 17.56
C LYS A 399 -9.44 16.81 18.92
N THR A 400 -8.69 15.85 19.40
CA THR A 400 -8.94 15.18 20.69
C THR A 400 -8.09 15.77 21.80
N ARG A 401 -8.47 16.96 22.28
CA ARG A 401 -7.73 17.68 23.34
C ARG A 401 -7.58 16.88 24.63
N ILE A 402 -8.60 16.10 25.01
CA ILE A 402 -8.58 15.26 26.23
C ILE A 402 -7.50 14.20 26.12
N ASP A 403 -7.38 13.54 24.96
CA ASP A 403 -6.35 12.53 24.72
C ASP A 403 -4.94 13.13 24.79
N PHE A 404 -4.75 14.30 24.19
CA PHE A 404 -3.51 15.05 24.32
C PHE A 404 -3.18 15.42 25.77
N LEU A 405 -4.17 15.84 26.58
CA LEU A 405 -3.96 16.11 28.00
C LEU A 405 -3.55 14.85 28.78
N LYS A 406 -4.18 13.70 28.51
CA LYS A 406 -3.79 12.40 29.10
C LYS A 406 -2.34 12.05 28.75
N PHE A 407 -1.95 12.23 27.49
CA PHE A 407 -0.57 12.03 27.04
C PHE A 407 0.40 12.94 27.81
N LEU A 408 0.09 14.23 27.93
CA LEU A 408 0.92 15.18 28.69
C LEU A 408 1.07 14.79 30.16
N LEU A 409 0.00 14.30 30.81
CA LEU A 409 0.04 13.86 32.20
C LEU A 409 0.93 12.61 32.38
N LYS A 410 0.88 11.66 31.45
CA LYS A 410 1.74 10.46 31.46
C LYS A 410 3.23 10.84 31.33
N GLU A 411 3.55 11.77 30.43
CA GLU A 411 4.93 12.18 30.15
C GLU A 411 5.52 13.16 31.19
N LYS A 412 4.69 13.75 32.08
CA LYS A 412 5.18 14.64 33.15
C LYS A 412 6.15 13.93 34.12
N GLY A 413 6.08 12.60 34.25
CA GLY A 413 7.00 11.78 35.06
C GLY A 413 8.43 11.66 34.52
N ARG A 414 8.71 12.08 33.28
CA ARG A 414 10.07 12.07 32.69
C ARG A 414 10.82 13.38 32.96
N LYS A 415 12.10 13.28 33.35
CA LYS A 415 13.03 14.40 33.65
C LYS A 415 13.39 15.21 32.39
N ILE A 416 12.46 15.99 31.86
CA ILE A 416 12.68 16.92 30.73
C ILE A 416 12.85 18.35 31.27
N LYS A 417 13.91 19.07 30.84
CA LYS A 417 14.20 20.48 31.25
C LYS A 417 13.03 21.41 30.87
N LEU A 418 12.69 22.33 31.79
CA LEU A 418 11.36 22.93 31.96
C LEU A 418 10.93 24.01 30.93
N SER A 419 11.83 24.68 30.19
CA SER A 419 11.44 25.91 29.47
C SER A 419 10.73 25.70 28.12
N ASN A 420 10.83 24.52 27.50
CA ASN A 420 10.19 24.21 26.20
C ASN A 420 9.42 22.86 26.17
N LYS A 421 9.15 22.28 27.36
CA LYS A 421 8.60 20.92 27.50
C LYS A 421 7.27 20.72 26.76
N LEU A 422 6.37 21.70 26.76
CA LEU A 422 5.05 21.58 26.12
C LEU A 422 5.14 21.53 24.58
N LYS A 423 5.96 22.41 23.97
CA LYS A 423 6.14 22.45 22.51
C LYS A 423 6.76 21.13 22.03
N TYR A 424 7.75 20.63 22.75
CA TYR A 424 8.40 19.36 22.47
C TYR A 424 7.43 18.18 22.56
N LEU A 425 6.69 18.05 23.68
CA LEU A 425 5.70 16.98 23.86
C LEU A 425 4.58 17.05 22.82
N LYS A 426 4.17 18.25 22.40
CA LYS A 426 3.19 18.41 21.31
C LYS A 426 3.71 17.84 19.99
N LYS A 427 4.99 18.05 19.66
CA LYS A 427 5.60 17.47 18.45
C LYS A 427 5.62 15.94 18.53
N ILE A 428 6.08 15.38 19.65
CA ILE A 428 6.07 13.92 19.86
C ILE A 428 4.66 13.35 19.67
N TYR A 429 3.67 13.94 20.35
CA TYR A 429 2.28 13.50 20.22
C TYR A 429 1.81 13.51 18.76
N VAL A 430 2.06 14.60 18.03
CA VAL A 430 1.67 14.71 16.62
C VAL A 430 2.36 13.65 15.76
N LEU A 431 3.67 13.44 15.93
CA LEU A 431 4.43 12.45 15.17
C LEU A 431 3.97 11.02 15.48
N GLU A 432 3.68 10.70 16.74
CA GLU A 432 3.13 9.39 17.14
C GLU A 432 1.77 9.14 16.52
N ARG A 433 0.83 10.09 16.59
CA ARG A 433 -0.51 9.94 15.99
C ARG A 433 -0.45 9.84 14.46
N PHE A 434 0.38 10.66 13.83
CA PHE A 434 0.63 10.60 12.38
C PHE A 434 1.13 9.22 11.96
N ARG A 435 2.17 8.72 12.64
CA ARG A 435 2.78 7.42 12.35
C ARG A 435 1.85 6.25 12.64
N ASN A 436 1.16 6.25 13.78
CA ASN A 436 0.30 5.13 14.18
C ASN A 436 -0.89 4.94 13.25
N ALA A 437 -1.52 6.04 12.81
CA ALA A 437 -2.64 5.99 11.87
C ALA A 437 -2.23 5.40 10.51
N LEU A 438 -0.99 5.64 10.05
CA LEU A 438 -0.46 5.09 8.80
C LEU A 438 0.00 3.65 8.92
N VAL A 439 0.82 3.37 9.93
CA VAL A 439 1.57 2.12 10.03
C VAL A 439 0.71 0.99 10.59
N HIS A 440 -0.25 1.28 11.46
CA HIS A 440 -1.14 0.24 11.96
C HIS A 440 -2.29 -0.07 11.00
N GLY A 441 -2.80 0.91 10.24
CA GLY A 441 -3.67 0.68 9.07
C GLY A 441 -4.85 -0.26 9.30
N ASP A 442 -5.46 -0.25 10.49
CA ASP A 442 -6.68 -1.00 10.80
C ASP A 442 -7.89 -0.08 10.98
N ASN A 443 -9.07 -0.67 11.13
CA ASN A 443 -10.35 0.00 11.35
C ASN A 443 -10.37 0.98 12.53
N LYS A 444 -9.39 0.89 13.45
CA LYS A 444 -9.19 1.81 14.57
C LYS A 444 -8.02 2.78 14.36
N ARG A 445 -7.13 2.52 13.41
CA ARG A 445 -5.94 3.34 13.12
C ARG A 445 -5.79 3.50 11.63
N TYR A 446 -6.36 4.57 11.09
CA TYR A 446 -6.47 4.78 9.66
C TYR A 446 -6.44 6.27 9.30
N ILE A 447 -6.29 6.54 8.01
CA ILE A 447 -6.45 7.87 7.45
C ILE A 447 -7.77 7.98 6.73
N LYS A 448 -8.49 9.07 6.98
CA LYS A 448 -9.64 9.49 6.19
C LYS A 448 -9.30 10.72 5.38
N ILE A 449 -9.76 10.78 4.14
CA ILE A 449 -9.69 11.97 3.30
C ILE A 449 -11.09 12.55 3.16
N ASN A 450 -11.24 13.85 3.38
CA ASN A 450 -12.48 14.57 3.13
C ASN A 450 -12.21 15.91 2.45
N LEU A 451 -13.29 16.56 2.00
CA LEU A 451 -13.24 17.91 1.46
C LEU A 451 -13.89 18.89 2.44
N ASN A 452 -13.20 19.99 2.74
CA ASN A 452 -13.79 21.08 3.50
C ASN A 452 -14.80 21.87 2.65
N ASN A 453 -15.44 22.88 3.25
CA ASN A 453 -16.44 23.73 2.58
C ASN A 453 -15.89 24.57 1.41
N LYS A 454 -14.56 24.65 1.26
CA LYS A 454 -13.87 25.31 0.14
C LYS A 454 -13.40 24.31 -0.92
N GLY A 455 -13.70 23.02 -0.77
CA GLY A 455 -13.18 21.97 -1.65
C GLY A 455 -11.70 21.65 -1.42
N GLU A 456 -11.09 22.10 -0.32
CA GLU A 456 -9.72 21.71 0.00
C GLU A 456 -9.70 20.32 0.67
N ILE A 457 -8.70 19.52 0.31
CA ILE A 457 -8.50 18.18 0.88
C ILE A 457 -7.99 18.30 2.31
N ILE A 458 -8.67 17.61 3.22
CA ILE A 458 -8.29 17.41 4.62
C ILE A 458 -7.94 15.94 4.84
N PHE A 459 -6.75 15.70 5.35
CA PHE A 459 -6.33 14.41 5.86
C PHE A 459 -6.63 14.35 7.37
N THR A 460 -7.38 13.34 7.78
CA THR A 460 -7.66 13.03 9.19
C THR A 460 -6.94 11.75 9.56
N PHE A 461 -6.00 11.83 10.48
CA PHE A 461 -5.27 10.69 11.04
C PHE A 461 -5.93 10.31 12.35
N LEU A 462 -6.51 9.11 12.39
CA LEU A 462 -7.19 8.58 13.56
C LEU A 462 -6.33 7.46 14.16
N ASP A 463 -6.09 7.55 15.46
CA ASP A 463 -5.33 6.57 16.24
C ASP A 463 -6.10 6.22 17.52
N GLU A 464 -6.95 5.19 17.40
CA GLU A 464 -7.72 4.64 18.50
C GLU A 464 -7.05 3.37 19.04
N TYR A 465 -6.80 3.34 20.34
CA TYR A 465 -6.22 2.19 21.02
C TYR A 465 -6.82 2.02 22.41
N GLU A 466 -7.15 0.77 22.73
CA GLU A 466 -7.71 0.37 24.01
C GLU A 466 -6.89 -0.79 24.57
N ASP A 467 -6.34 -0.59 25.76
CA ASP A 467 -5.75 -1.63 26.60
C ASP A 467 -6.55 -1.74 27.89
N LYS A 468 -6.39 -2.84 28.64
CA LYS A 468 -7.18 -3.24 29.83
C LYS A 468 -7.46 -2.10 30.82
N ASN A 469 -6.58 -1.09 30.89
CA ASN A 469 -6.70 0.05 31.81
C ASN A 469 -6.65 1.43 31.12
N ASN A 470 -6.60 1.51 29.78
CA ASN A 470 -6.37 2.79 29.10
C ASN A 470 -7.02 2.85 27.72
N TYR A 471 -7.95 3.81 27.56
CA TYR A 471 -8.54 4.18 26.27
C TYR A 471 -7.92 5.49 25.76
N SER A 472 -7.41 5.43 24.53
CA SER A 472 -6.77 6.52 23.80
C SER A 472 -7.48 6.71 22.47
N LEU A 473 -7.85 7.95 22.14
CA LEU A 473 -8.39 8.35 20.84
C LEU A 473 -7.67 9.61 20.38
N GLY A 474 -6.63 9.44 19.58
CA GLY A 474 -5.87 10.52 18.96
C GLY A 474 -6.46 10.86 17.60
N ILE A 475 -6.86 12.12 17.39
CA ILE A 475 -7.26 12.59 16.05
C ILE A 475 -6.49 13.87 15.75
N ILE A 476 -5.72 13.83 14.67
CA ILE A 476 -5.08 15.02 14.09
C ILE A 476 -5.57 15.25 12.66
N GLU A 477 -5.72 16.51 12.27
CA GLU A 477 -6.11 16.91 10.92
C GLU A 477 -5.10 17.87 10.31
N ILE A 478 -4.91 17.76 9.01
CA ILE A 478 -4.04 18.65 8.23
C ILE A 478 -4.58 18.80 6.80
N GLU A 479 -4.53 20.03 6.29
CA GLU A 479 -4.84 20.33 4.89
C GLU A 479 -3.73 19.78 3.98
N ALA A 480 -4.07 19.27 2.79
CA ALA A 480 -3.12 18.63 1.88
C ALA A 480 -1.88 19.48 1.57
N LYS A 481 -2.04 20.80 1.40
CA LYS A 481 -0.93 21.75 1.17
C LYS A 481 0.06 21.77 2.34
N ASN A 482 -0.47 21.84 3.57
CA ASN A 482 0.32 21.83 4.79
C ASN A 482 0.94 20.44 5.01
N LEU A 483 0.25 19.36 4.60
CA LEU A 483 0.80 18.00 4.68
C LEU A 483 2.02 17.86 3.78
N ASN A 484 1.95 18.37 2.56
CA ASN A 484 3.09 18.38 1.64
C ASN A 484 4.26 19.18 2.23
N GLU A 485 4.01 20.38 2.78
CA GLU A 485 5.05 21.15 3.49
C GLU A 485 5.63 20.37 4.67
N PHE A 486 4.78 19.71 5.46
CA PHE A 486 5.19 18.95 6.63
C PHE A 486 6.11 17.78 6.26
N ILE A 487 5.74 16.95 5.28
CA ILE A 487 6.50 15.75 4.90
C ILE A 487 7.73 16.05 4.03
N SER A 488 7.88 17.28 3.53
CA SER A 488 9.04 17.73 2.74
C SER A 488 10.11 18.44 3.56
N GLN A 489 10.00 18.50 4.89
CA GLN A 489 10.99 19.16 5.73
C GLN A 489 12.35 18.44 5.69
N GLU A 490 13.41 19.19 5.38
CA GLU A 490 14.80 18.68 5.39
C GLU A 490 15.19 18.03 6.73
N ALA A 491 14.58 18.49 7.83
CA ALA A 491 14.80 17.97 9.18
C ALA A 491 14.52 16.47 9.35
N PHE A 492 13.77 15.83 8.43
CA PHE A 492 13.59 14.38 8.42
C PHE A 492 14.74 13.62 7.76
N PHE A 493 15.57 14.29 6.95
CA PHE A 493 16.59 13.67 6.10
C PHE A 493 18.02 14.09 6.45
N GLU A 494 18.19 15.11 7.30
CA GLU A 494 19.44 15.44 7.98
C GLU A 494 19.80 14.40 9.05
#